data_AF-A0A7S1ZIN1-F1
#
_entry.id   AF-A0A7S1ZIN1-F1
#
_cell.length_a   1.000
_cell.length_b   1.000
_cell.length_c   1.000
_cell.angle_alpha   90.00
_cell.angle_beta   90.00
_cell.angle_gamma   90.00
#
_symmetry.space_group_name_H-M   'P 1'
#
loop_
_entity.id
_entity.type
_entity.pdbx_description
1 polymer ?
#
loop_
_entity_poly.entity_id
_entity_poly.type
_entity_poly.pdbx_seq_one_letter_code
_entity_poly.pdbx_strand_id
1 'polypeptide(L)'
;MSNEDQVPPGSIIHIETVSAPTNIACVKYWGKASIPLNTPINSSVSVTLDQTDLRAVTTASACTAYTTDRLWLNGAEEENASTSKRFRACVDGVKRLASDRIDPTTGDVVVKKEDWDTMHVRISSYNTFPTAAGLASSAAGYAALVFALAKLFCAKETYPGELSVIARQGSGSACRSLYGGFVAWRMGGLKEDWTDSLAEQVAPETHWPEIRALILVVSDAKKDTSSTSGMSTSVATSLLLAHRAKEVVPKRMEEIEKAWLAKDFSSFAKITMADSNQFHATCLDTYPPIFYMNDVSKSVIRIVHAYNAWAGEERAAYTFDAGPNAVLYTLDNYAVEVGALMLHFYPGDAGSGYVSAGGTDFVEKVKEFTLDASLLEAASRTGREPNAGDVKMMYYTKSGTGPQVLAKEEAIIDAVTGLNTYQKA
;
A
#
# COMPACT_ATOMS: atom_id res chain seq x y z
N MET A 1 -1.21 -35.09 -0.32
CA MET A 1 -0.22 -34.49 -1.22
C MET A 1 -0.06 -35.45 -2.38
N SER A 2 -0.35 -35.02 -3.61
CA SER A 2 -0.05 -35.82 -4.79
C SER A 2 1.48 -35.91 -4.95
N ASN A 3 1.97 -36.93 -5.67
CA ASN A 3 3.42 -37.09 -5.93
C ASN A 3 4.03 -35.89 -6.70
N GLU A 4 3.20 -35.02 -7.31
CA GLU A 4 3.64 -33.84 -8.07
C GLU A 4 4.12 -32.68 -7.17
N ASP A 5 3.86 -32.72 -5.87
CA ASP A 5 4.24 -31.66 -4.94
C ASP A 5 5.63 -31.84 -4.33
N GLN A 6 6.17 -33.07 -4.40
CA GLN A 6 7.40 -33.45 -3.71
C GLN A 6 8.64 -33.08 -4.51
N VAL A 7 9.49 -32.28 -3.89
CA VAL A 7 10.85 -31.99 -4.39
C VAL A 7 11.75 -33.18 -4.05
N PRO A 8 12.45 -33.79 -5.03
CA PRO A 8 13.37 -34.89 -4.76
C PRO A 8 14.48 -34.48 -3.79
N PRO A 9 14.90 -35.37 -2.86
CA PRO A 9 16.02 -35.11 -1.96
C PRO A 9 17.29 -34.69 -2.72
N GLY A 10 17.94 -33.61 -2.28
CA GLY A 10 19.16 -33.09 -2.92
C GLY A 10 18.91 -32.06 -4.02
N SER A 11 17.66 -31.76 -4.38
CA SER A 11 17.34 -30.63 -5.26
C SER A 11 17.73 -29.31 -4.59
N ILE A 12 18.28 -28.38 -5.37
CA ILE A 12 18.63 -27.05 -4.88
C ILE A 12 17.41 -26.14 -5.04
N ILE A 13 16.94 -25.57 -3.94
CA ILE A 13 15.88 -24.56 -3.92
C ILE A 13 16.52 -23.20 -3.69
N HIS A 14 16.42 -22.31 -4.66
CA HIS A 14 16.81 -20.92 -4.51
C HIS A 14 15.66 -20.16 -3.86
N ILE A 15 15.94 -19.39 -2.82
CA ILE A 15 14.91 -18.75 -2.00
C ILE A 15 15.33 -17.32 -1.65
N GLU A 16 14.38 -16.39 -1.71
CA GLU A 16 14.53 -15.02 -1.24
C GLU A 16 13.29 -14.60 -0.46
N THR A 17 13.49 -13.97 0.69
CA THR A 17 12.42 -13.43 1.52
C THR A 17 12.59 -11.94 1.63
N VAL A 18 11.50 -11.20 1.41
CA VAL A 18 11.49 -9.74 1.44
C VAL A 18 10.24 -9.22 2.14
N SER A 19 10.29 -7.96 2.55
CA SER A 19 9.09 -7.19 2.85
C SER A 19 8.94 -6.00 1.92
N ALA A 20 7.70 -5.58 1.68
CA ALA A 20 7.39 -4.31 1.04
C ALA A 20 6.35 -3.52 1.84
N PRO A 21 6.49 -2.19 1.88
CA PRO A 21 5.59 -1.31 2.62
C PRO A 21 4.25 -1.13 1.92
N THR A 22 3.23 -0.83 2.71
CA THR A 22 2.00 -0.18 2.21
C THR A 22 2.27 1.30 1.91
N ASN A 23 1.55 1.86 0.94
CA ASN A 23 1.53 3.30 0.69
C ASN A 23 0.09 3.82 0.69
N ILE A 24 -0.10 5.08 1.10
CA ILE A 24 -1.42 5.74 1.13
C ILE A 24 -1.40 6.94 0.21
N ALA A 25 -2.32 6.96 -0.76
CA ALA A 25 -2.38 8.01 -1.77
C ALA A 25 -2.90 9.33 -1.18
N CYS A 26 -2.22 10.43 -1.44
CA CYS A 26 -2.67 11.78 -1.12
C CYS A 26 -3.34 12.44 -2.34
N VAL A 27 -2.81 12.19 -3.54
CA VAL A 27 -3.49 12.42 -4.81
C VAL A 27 -3.87 11.08 -5.41
N LYS A 28 -5.16 10.84 -5.62
CA LYS A 28 -5.72 9.52 -5.85
C LYS A 28 -5.57 9.05 -7.30
N TYR A 29 -5.16 7.80 -7.43
CA TYR A 29 -5.30 7.01 -8.66
C TYR A 29 -6.73 6.45 -8.74
N TRP A 30 -7.49 6.88 -9.75
CA TRP A 30 -8.82 6.33 -10.02
C TRP A 30 -9.15 6.42 -11.52
N GLY A 31 -9.06 5.27 -12.21
CA GLY A 31 -9.35 5.14 -13.63
C GLY A 31 -8.12 4.74 -14.43
N LYS A 32 -8.32 3.88 -15.44
CA LYS A 32 -7.25 3.32 -16.28
C LYS A 32 -7.33 3.88 -17.69
N ALA A 33 -6.20 4.35 -18.21
CA ALA A 33 -6.04 4.68 -19.62
C ALA A 33 -5.85 3.40 -20.46
N SER A 34 -5.00 2.48 -19.98
CA SER A 34 -4.84 1.14 -20.56
C SER A 34 -5.12 0.07 -19.52
N ILE A 35 -6.17 -0.73 -19.73
CA ILE A 35 -6.48 -1.88 -18.86
C ILE A 35 -5.40 -2.97 -18.97
N PRO A 36 -4.94 -3.37 -20.18
CA PRO A 36 -3.92 -4.41 -20.31
C PRO A 36 -2.59 -4.06 -19.65
N LEU A 37 -2.15 -2.80 -19.78
CA LEU A 37 -0.87 -2.32 -19.23
C LEU A 37 -1.01 -1.73 -17.82
N ASN A 38 -2.23 -1.61 -17.32
CA ASN A 38 -2.58 -1.05 -16.02
C ASN A 38 -2.09 0.40 -15.81
N THR A 39 -2.17 1.23 -16.85
CA THR A 39 -1.75 2.65 -16.82
C THR A 39 -2.91 3.55 -16.43
N PRO A 40 -2.67 4.68 -15.74
CA PRO A 40 -3.73 5.48 -15.15
C PRO A 40 -4.16 6.61 -16.09
N ILE A 41 -5.36 7.16 -15.88
CA ILE A 41 -5.80 8.38 -16.60
C ILE A 41 -5.18 9.67 -16.03
N ASN A 42 -4.55 9.59 -14.85
CA ASN A 42 -3.88 10.70 -14.19
C ASN A 42 -2.73 10.19 -13.32
N SER A 43 -1.73 11.03 -13.08
CA SER A 43 -0.67 10.74 -12.10
C SER A 43 -1.23 10.69 -10.68
N SER A 44 -0.51 10.08 -9.76
CA SER A 44 -0.89 10.01 -8.34
C SER A 44 0.33 10.14 -7.45
N VAL A 45 0.16 10.56 -6.20
CA VAL A 45 1.24 10.54 -5.20
C VAL A 45 0.79 9.85 -3.92
N SER A 46 1.73 9.25 -3.20
CA SER A 46 1.49 8.58 -1.92
C SER A 46 2.64 8.77 -0.94
N VAL A 47 2.34 8.63 0.35
CA VAL A 47 3.34 8.43 1.39
C VAL A 47 3.48 6.94 1.65
N THR A 48 4.71 6.44 1.60
CA THR A 48 5.07 5.07 1.98
C THR A 48 5.08 4.97 3.51
N LEU A 49 4.42 3.97 4.08
CA LEU A 49 4.31 3.76 5.53
C LEU A 49 5.44 2.88 6.05
N ASP A 50 5.77 3.03 7.34
CA ASP A 50 6.79 2.23 8.00
C ASP A 50 6.44 0.73 8.01
N GLN A 51 7.44 -0.09 7.69
CA GLN A 51 7.31 -1.54 7.61
C GLN A 51 7.28 -2.21 8.99
N THR A 52 7.73 -1.53 10.05
CA THR A 52 7.58 -2.05 11.41
C THR A 52 6.11 -2.23 11.80
N ASP A 53 5.24 -1.39 11.23
CA ASP A 53 3.81 -1.42 11.51
C ASP A 53 3.04 -2.18 10.42
N LEU A 54 3.27 -1.85 9.14
CA LEU A 54 2.43 -2.31 8.03
C LEU A 54 3.27 -2.75 6.83
N ARG A 55 3.40 -4.07 6.64
CA ARG A 55 4.14 -4.66 5.52
C ARG A 55 3.46 -5.89 4.94
N ALA A 56 3.74 -6.14 3.66
CA ALA A 56 3.59 -7.46 3.06
C ALA A 56 4.93 -8.18 3.15
N VAL A 57 4.94 -9.44 3.60
CA VAL A 57 6.11 -10.31 3.61
C VAL A 57 5.91 -11.36 2.53
N THR A 58 6.91 -11.55 1.67
CA THR A 58 6.87 -12.51 0.57
C THR A 58 8.16 -13.31 0.51
N THR A 59 8.02 -14.64 0.48
CA THR A 59 9.09 -15.55 0.14
C THR A 59 8.86 -16.09 -1.26
N ALA A 60 9.84 -15.89 -2.14
CA ALA A 60 9.86 -16.44 -3.48
C ALA A 60 10.91 -17.54 -3.56
N SER A 61 10.58 -18.64 -4.23
CA SER A 61 11.54 -19.70 -4.51
C SER A 61 11.46 -20.21 -5.95
N ALA A 62 12.58 -20.72 -6.46
CA ALA A 62 12.68 -21.34 -7.78
C ALA A 62 13.50 -22.63 -7.69
N CYS A 63 13.06 -23.65 -8.43
CA CYS A 63 13.70 -24.95 -8.49
C CYS A 63 13.37 -25.65 -9.82
N THR A 64 14.31 -26.43 -10.35
CA THR A 64 14.11 -27.25 -11.56
C THR A 64 13.16 -28.43 -11.33
N ALA A 65 12.97 -28.84 -10.07
CA ALA A 65 12.03 -29.90 -9.71
C ALA A 65 10.58 -29.41 -9.59
N TYR A 66 10.34 -28.11 -9.59
CA TYR A 66 8.98 -27.58 -9.61
C TYR A 66 8.38 -27.78 -11.00
N THR A 67 7.12 -28.21 -11.07
CA THR A 67 6.40 -28.50 -12.33
C THR A 67 5.42 -27.41 -12.76
N THR A 68 5.11 -26.46 -11.86
CA THR A 68 4.16 -25.38 -12.10
C THR A 68 4.43 -24.21 -11.18
N ASP A 69 4.05 -23.00 -11.62
CA ASP A 69 4.11 -21.81 -10.77
C ASP A 69 2.95 -21.81 -9.77
N ARG A 70 3.23 -21.51 -8.50
CA ARG A 70 2.22 -21.51 -7.42
C ARG A 70 2.34 -20.27 -6.54
N LEU A 71 1.21 -19.84 -6.02
CA LEU A 71 1.10 -18.69 -5.11
C LEU A 71 0.22 -19.07 -3.92
N TRP A 72 0.72 -18.83 -2.71
CA TRP A 72 -0.05 -18.86 -1.48
C TRP A 72 -0.20 -17.42 -0.95
N LEU A 73 -1.41 -17.04 -0.59
CA LEU A 73 -1.73 -15.77 0.04
C LEU A 73 -2.39 -16.04 1.40
N ASN A 74 -1.76 -15.55 2.47
CA ASN A 74 -2.18 -15.79 3.86
C ASN A 74 -2.40 -17.28 4.18
N GLY A 75 -1.58 -18.15 3.59
CA GLY A 75 -1.60 -19.61 3.79
C GLY A 75 -2.57 -20.37 2.88
N ALA A 76 -3.47 -19.69 2.18
CA ALA A 76 -4.36 -20.30 1.20
C ALA A 76 -3.72 -20.26 -0.20
N GLU A 77 -3.84 -21.35 -0.95
CA GLU A 77 -3.34 -21.40 -2.33
C GLU A 77 -4.29 -20.68 -3.30
N GLU A 78 -3.73 -19.90 -4.21
CA GLU A 78 -4.44 -19.25 -5.30
C GLU A 78 -4.45 -20.19 -6.53
N GLU A 79 -5.48 -21.04 -6.65
CA GLU A 79 -5.56 -22.14 -7.64
C GLU A 79 -5.27 -21.72 -9.10
N ASN A 80 -5.60 -20.47 -9.47
CA ASN A 80 -5.44 -19.96 -10.84
C ASN A 80 -4.23 -19.03 -11.01
N ALA A 81 -3.32 -18.94 -10.04
CA ALA A 81 -2.20 -18.01 -10.08
C ALA A 81 -1.34 -18.15 -11.34
N SER A 82 -1.02 -19.38 -11.75
CA SER A 82 -0.22 -19.67 -12.95
C SER A 82 -0.81 -19.14 -14.26
N THR A 83 -2.13 -18.96 -14.32
CA THR A 83 -2.86 -18.41 -15.48
C THR A 83 -3.28 -16.95 -15.28
N SER A 84 -3.08 -16.39 -14.09
CA SER A 84 -3.44 -15.01 -13.78
C SER A 84 -2.57 -14.04 -14.55
N LYS A 85 -3.19 -13.25 -15.44
CA LYS A 85 -2.49 -12.23 -16.24
C LYS A 85 -1.64 -11.29 -15.40
N ARG A 86 -2.14 -10.91 -14.21
CA ARG A 86 -1.44 -10.00 -13.28
C ARG A 86 -0.21 -10.66 -12.66
N PHE A 87 -0.33 -11.92 -12.25
CA PHE A 87 0.78 -12.69 -11.69
C PHE A 87 1.86 -12.96 -12.75
N ARG A 88 1.44 -13.45 -13.93
CA ARG A 88 2.35 -13.72 -15.05
C ARG A 88 3.05 -12.48 -15.56
N ALA A 89 2.37 -11.33 -15.66
CA ALA A 89 3.03 -10.07 -16.02
C ALA A 89 4.20 -9.73 -15.09
N CYS A 90 4.08 -10.03 -13.78
CA CYS A 90 5.17 -9.84 -12.82
C CYS A 90 6.25 -10.92 -12.95
N VAL A 91 5.89 -12.20 -12.92
CA VAL A 91 6.87 -13.31 -13.01
C VAL A 91 7.67 -13.24 -14.30
N ASP A 92 6.99 -13.15 -15.44
CA ASP A 92 7.63 -13.09 -16.75
C ASP A 92 8.36 -11.78 -16.96
N GLY A 93 7.81 -10.68 -16.44
CA GLY A 93 8.44 -9.36 -16.47
C GLY A 93 9.81 -9.36 -15.80
N VAL A 94 9.87 -9.84 -14.56
CA VAL A 94 11.13 -9.88 -13.82
C VAL A 94 12.07 -10.96 -14.35
N LYS A 95 11.57 -12.13 -14.77
CA LYS A 95 12.41 -13.20 -15.32
C LYS A 95 13.13 -12.77 -16.61
N ARG A 96 12.51 -11.93 -17.46
CA ARG A 96 13.21 -11.35 -18.64
C ARG A 96 14.43 -10.51 -18.27
N LEU A 97 14.47 -9.96 -17.06
CA LEU A 97 15.56 -9.16 -16.53
C LEU A 97 16.61 -9.97 -15.77
N ALA A 98 16.42 -11.30 -15.67
CA ALA A 98 17.29 -12.17 -14.88
C ALA A 98 18.75 -12.07 -15.31
N SER A 99 19.65 -12.31 -14.36
CA SER A 99 21.08 -12.46 -14.60
C SER A 99 21.65 -13.64 -13.82
N ASP A 100 22.93 -13.93 -14.03
CA ASP A 100 23.62 -15.00 -13.34
C ASP A 100 23.57 -14.79 -11.82
N ARG A 101 23.23 -15.85 -11.10
CA ARG A 101 23.35 -15.90 -9.64
C ARG A 101 24.77 -16.30 -9.29
N ILE A 102 25.43 -15.47 -8.51
CA ILE A 102 26.81 -15.67 -8.08
C ILE A 102 26.82 -16.01 -6.59
N ASP A 103 27.60 -17.02 -6.20
CA ASP A 103 27.88 -17.26 -4.78
C ASP A 103 28.75 -16.12 -4.25
N PRO A 104 28.31 -15.35 -3.23
CA PRO A 104 29.06 -14.21 -2.74
C PRO A 104 30.37 -14.62 -2.03
N THR A 105 30.52 -15.89 -1.65
CA THR A 105 31.70 -16.44 -0.97
C THR A 105 32.75 -16.93 -1.96
N THR A 106 32.34 -17.68 -2.99
CA THR A 106 33.27 -18.29 -3.95
C THR A 106 33.45 -17.46 -5.22
N GLY A 107 32.47 -16.62 -5.56
CA GLY A 107 32.42 -15.88 -6.83
C GLY A 107 31.96 -16.72 -8.02
N ASP A 108 31.59 -17.99 -7.80
CA ASP A 108 31.16 -18.88 -8.88
C ASP A 108 29.71 -18.61 -9.29
N VAL A 109 29.42 -18.82 -10.56
CA VAL A 109 28.04 -18.82 -11.06
C VAL A 109 27.34 -20.10 -10.60
N VAL A 110 26.36 -19.95 -9.71
CA VAL A 110 25.55 -21.06 -9.17
C VAL A 110 24.26 -21.29 -9.93
N VAL A 111 23.76 -20.28 -10.66
CA VAL A 111 22.65 -20.39 -11.62
C VAL A 111 22.95 -19.48 -12.79
N LYS A 112 22.96 -19.99 -14.02
CA LYS A 112 23.11 -19.14 -15.20
C LYS A 112 21.79 -18.47 -15.54
N LYS A 113 21.86 -17.30 -16.19
CA LYS A 113 20.69 -16.56 -16.64
C LYS A 113 19.68 -17.46 -17.38
N GLU A 114 20.15 -18.28 -18.32
CA GLU A 114 19.32 -19.17 -19.14
C GLU A 114 18.64 -20.29 -18.33
N ASP A 115 19.21 -20.70 -17.20
CA ASP A 115 18.66 -21.79 -16.39
C ASP A 115 17.38 -21.35 -15.66
N TRP A 116 17.19 -20.05 -15.42
CA TRP A 116 15.97 -19.52 -14.79
C TRP A 116 14.70 -19.81 -15.61
N ASP A 117 14.81 -19.90 -16.94
CA ASP A 117 13.69 -20.22 -17.82
C ASP A 117 13.23 -21.67 -17.69
N THR A 118 14.08 -22.55 -17.16
CA THR A 118 13.76 -23.96 -16.89
C THR A 118 13.11 -24.18 -15.53
N MET A 119 13.08 -23.15 -14.68
CA MET A 119 12.54 -23.24 -13.31
C MET A 119 11.15 -22.61 -13.21
N HIS A 120 10.28 -23.30 -12.48
CA HIS A 120 9.02 -22.72 -11.99
C HIS A 120 9.23 -21.98 -10.67
N VAL A 121 8.26 -21.14 -10.28
CA VAL A 121 8.30 -20.39 -9.02
C VAL A 121 7.23 -20.83 -8.03
N ARG A 122 7.60 -20.88 -6.75
CA ARG A 122 6.65 -20.98 -5.64
C ARG A 122 6.76 -19.73 -4.80
N ILE A 123 5.63 -19.05 -4.61
CA ILE A 123 5.54 -17.77 -3.88
C ILE A 123 4.61 -17.95 -2.69
N SER A 124 5.06 -17.62 -1.49
CA SER A 124 4.18 -17.48 -0.32
C SER A 124 4.23 -16.04 0.17
N SER A 125 3.06 -15.46 0.45
CA SER A 125 2.92 -14.06 0.84
C SER A 125 1.86 -13.88 1.92
N TYR A 126 2.10 -12.98 2.87
CA TYR A 126 1.09 -12.54 3.85
C TYR A 126 1.25 -11.05 4.18
N ASN A 127 0.20 -10.46 4.76
CA ASN A 127 0.24 -9.09 5.28
C ASN A 127 0.28 -9.09 6.80
N THR A 128 1.04 -8.17 7.42
CA THR A 128 1.05 -7.99 8.89
C THR A 128 -0.20 -7.31 9.42
N PHE A 129 -1.11 -6.89 8.54
CA PHE A 129 -2.36 -6.21 8.86
C PHE A 129 -3.56 -6.97 8.27
N PRO A 130 -4.77 -6.83 8.85
CA PRO A 130 -5.95 -7.49 8.36
C PRO A 130 -6.19 -7.16 6.87
N THR A 131 -6.19 -8.18 6.02
CA THR A 131 -6.30 -8.01 4.56
C THR A 131 -7.58 -7.27 4.15
N ALA A 132 -8.63 -7.38 4.98
CA ALA A 132 -9.92 -6.75 4.74
C ALA A 132 -10.03 -5.30 5.26
N ALA A 133 -9.03 -4.80 6.00
CA ALA A 133 -8.96 -3.41 6.46
C ALA A 133 -8.71 -2.38 5.33
N GLY A 134 -8.75 -2.78 4.06
CA GLY A 134 -8.75 -1.84 2.93
C GLY A 134 -7.45 -1.04 2.73
N LEU A 135 -6.38 -1.32 3.47
CA LEU A 135 -5.08 -0.62 3.46
C LEU A 135 -4.18 -0.99 2.28
N ALA A 136 -4.74 -0.96 1.06
CA ALA A 136 -4.00 -1.23 -0.18
C ALA A 136 -3.15 -2.53 -0.16
N SER A 137 -3.66 -3.61 0.46
CA SER A 137 -2.95 -4.89 0.60
C SER A 137 -2.40 -5.45 -0.72
N SER A 138 -3.12 -5.25 -1.83
CA SER A 138 -2.63 -5.65 -3.15
C SER A 138 -1.41 -4.85 -3.64
N ALA A 139 -1.28 -3.58 -3.24
CA ALA A 139 -0.14 -2.74 -3.63
C ALA A 139 1.14 -3.26 -2.98
N ALA A 140 1.13 -3.44 -1.66
CA ALA A 140 2.25 -4.00 -0.92
C ALA A 140 2.58 -5.43 -1.38
N GLY A 141 1.56 -6.29 -1.58
CA GLY A 141 1.77 -7.67 -2.04
C GLY A 141 2.44 -7.77 -3.41
N TYR A 142 1.99 -7.02 -4.42
CA TYR A 142 2.62 -7.04 -5.75
C TYR A 142 3.99 -6.35 -5.77
N ALA A 143 4.22 -5.34 -4.93
CA ALA A 143 5.55 -4.76 -4.76
C ALA A 143 6.52 -5.76 -4.13
N ALA A 144 6.09 -6.48 -3.08
CA ALA A 144 6.86 -7.54 -2.45
C ALA A 144 7.14 -8.70 -3.42
N LEU A 145 6.16 -9.11 -4.23
CA LEU A 145 6.34 -10.12 -5.28
C LEU A 145 7.42 -9.72 -6.28
N VAL A 146 7.32 -8.53 -6.88
CA VAL A 146 8.28 -8.06 -7.88
C VAL A 146 9.67 -7.90 -7.27
N PHE A 147 9.76 -7.35 -6.05
CA PHE A 147 11.04 -7.19 -5.37
C PHE A 147 11.67 -8.54 -4.99
N ALA A 148 10.89 -9.50 -4.48
CA ALA A 148 11.36 -10.86 -4.16
C ALA A 148 11.88 -11.57 -5.40
N LEU A 149 11.12 -11.54 -6.50
CA LEU A 149 11.55 -12.11 -7.79
C LEU A 149 12.80 -11.42 -8.32
N ALA A 150 12.92 -10.10 -8.16
CA ALA A 150 14.08 -9.36 -8.64
C ALA A 150 15.34 -9.75 -7.88
N LYS A 151 15.24 -10.00 -6.57
CA LYS A 151 16.34 -10.56 -5.78
C LYS A 151 16.62 -12.01 -6.18
N LEU A 152 15.58 -12.83 -6.32
CA LEU A 152 15.71 -14.25 -6.63
C LEU A 152 16.43 -14.51 -7.95
N PHE A 153 16.03 -13.78 -9.00
CA PHE A 153 16.57 -13.87 -10.36
C PHE A 153 17.78 -12.96 -10.60
N CYS A 154 18.26 -12.26 -9.57
CA CYS A 154 19.33 -11.27 -9.69
C CYS A 154 19.05 -10.28 -10.83
N ALA A 155 17.81 -9.82 -10.94
CA ALA A 155 17.31 -9.05 -12.07
C ALA A 155 18.02 -7.69 -12.19
N LYS A 156 18.34 -7.29 -13.42
CA LYS A 156 18.96 -6.00 -13.73
C LYS A 156 18.04 -5.19 -14.62
N GLU A 157 17.64 -4.01 -14.14
CA GLU A 157 16.87 -3.06 -14.94
C GLU A 157 17.69 -2.62 -16.17
N THR A 158 17.01 -2.54 -17.31
CA THR A 158 17.55 -2.00 -18.57
C THR A 158 17.39 -0.49 -18.67
N TYR A 159 16.47 0.08 -17.88
CA TYR A 159 16.29 1.51 -17.68
C TYR A 159 15.78 1.78 -16.25
N PRO A 160 16.06 2.97 -15.68
CA PRO A 160 15.62 3.30 -14.32
C PRO A 160 14.10 3.16 -14.13
N GLY A 161 13.67 2.39 -13.14
CA GLY A 161 12.27 2.25 -12.75
C GLY A 161 11.49 1.18 -13.50
N GLU A 162 12.16 0.34 -14.29
CA GLU A 162 11.56 -0.79 -15.01
C GLU A 162 10.84 -1.79 -14.08
N LEU A 163 11.37 -2.06 -12.88
CA LEU A 163 10.69 -2.90 -11.89
C LEU A 163 9.37 -2.26 -11.43
N SER A 164 9.29 -0.93 -11.39
CA SER A 164 8.03 -0.22 -11.08
C SER A 164 7.01 -0.37 -12.20
N VAL A 165 7.44 -0.41 -13.46
CA VAL A 165 6.59 -0.70 -14.63
C VAL A 165 6.08 -2.14 -14.58
N ILE A 166 6.88 -3.09 -14.12
CA ILE A 166 6.47 -4.49 -13.93
C ILE A 166 5.47 -4.60 -12.76
N ALA A 167 5.75 -3.99 -11.61
CA ALA A 167 4.86 -3.98 -10.44
C ALA A 167 3.50 -3.34 -10.76
N ARG A 168 3.50 -2.25 -11.54
CA ARG A 168 2.28 -1.58 -12.04
C ARG A 168 1.33 -2.55 -12.72
N GLN A 169 1.84 -3.44 -13.59
CA GLN A 169 1.01 -4.40 -14.32
C GLN A 169 0.34 -5.41 -13.37
N GLY A 170 1.06 -5.82 -12.34
CA GLY A 170 0.54 -6.61 -11.24
C GLY A 170 -0.55 -5.90 -10.46
N SER A 171 -0.31 -4.69 -9.97
CA SER A 171 -1.31 -3.82 -9.33
C SER A 171 -0.89 -2.38 -9.52
N GLY A 172 -1.73 -1.52 -10.11
CA GLY A 172 -1.30 -0.16 -10.52
C GLY A 172 -0.53 0.59 -9.43
N SER A 173 -1.10 0.70 -8.24
CA SER A 173 -0.47 1.37 -7.09
C SER A 173 0.74 0.65 -6.46
N ALA A 174 1.04 -0.59 -6.84
CA ALA A 174 2.22 -1.32 -6.34
C ALA A 174 3.53 -0.69 -6.79
N CYS A 175 3.55 0.01 -7.94
CA CYS A 175 4.75 0.71 -8.41
C CYS A 175 5.28 1.71 -7.36
N ARG A 176 4.38 2.39 -6.63
CA ARG A 176 4.77 3.38 -5.60
C ARG A 176 5.34 2.73 -4.35
N SER A 177 4.99 1.48 -4.05
CA SER A 177 5.54 0.72 -2.92
C SER A 177 6.96 0.18 -3.16
N LEU A 178 7.56 0.42 -4.33
CA LEU A 178 8.98 0.10 -4.57
C LEU A 178 9.95 1.15 -4.03
N TYR A 179 9.45 2.30 -3.56
CA TYR A 179 10.25 3.39 -3.02
C TYR A 179 9.76 3.80 -1.62
N GLY A 180 10.68 4.33 -0.81
CA GLY A 180 10.38 4.92 0.50
C GLY A 180 9.95 6.38 0.42
N GLY A 181 9.45 6.92 1.52
CA GLY A 181 9.13 8.33 1.65
C GLY A 181 7.92 8.76 0.85
N PHE A 182 8.14 9.75 -0.02
CA PHE A 182 7.12 10.43 -0.80
C PHE A 182 7.27 10.04 -2.27
N VAL A 183 6.26 9.38 -2.84
CA VAL A 183 6.40 8.69 -4.13
C VAL A 183 5.31 9.11 -5.09
N ALA A 184 5.70 9.52 -6.29
CA ALA A 184 4.81 9.79 -7.40
C ALA A 184 4.72 8.58 -8.32
N TRP A 185 3.53 8.29 -8.84
CA TRP A 185 3.34 7.48 -10.05
C TRP A 185 3.01 8.44 -11.19
N ARG A 186 3.95 8.56 -12.13
CA ARG A 186 3.78 9.34 -13.36
C ARG A 186 2.85 8.58 -14.31
N MET A 187 1.84 9.24 -14.84
CA MET A 187 0.87 8.57 -15.71
C MET A 187 1.47 8.02 -17.01
N GLY A 188 2.56 8.62 -17.49
CA GLY A 188 3.17 8.32 -18.79
C GLY A 188 2.27 8.70 -19.97
N GLY A 189 2.52 8.09 -21.12
CA GLY A 189 1.77 8.32 -22.36
C GLY A 189 2.52 9.17 -23.40
N LEU A 190 3.80 9.48 -23.16
CA LEU A 190 4.71 10.04 -24.16
C LEU A 190 5.34 8.93 -25.03
N LYS A 191 5.40 7.70 -24.52
CA LYS A 191 5.89 6.52 -25.25
C LYS A 191 4.76 5.55 -25.58
N GLU A 192 4.81 4.94 -26.76
CA GLU A 192 3.81 3.96 -27.21
C GLU A 192 3.78 2.70 -26.34
N ASP A 193 4.92 2.31 -25.77
CA ASP A 193 5.08 1.13 -24.93
C ASP A 193 4.76 1.38 -23.44
N TRP A 194 4.42 2.62 -23.07
CA TRP A 194 4.12 3.04 -21.69
C TRP A 194 5.25 2.76 -20.68
N THR A 195 6.50 2.68 -21.14
CA THR A 195 7.67 2.56 -20.25
C THR A 195 7.94 3.83 -19.45
N ASP A 196 7.26 4.93 -19.78
CA ASP A 196 7.27 6.21 -19.05
C ASP A 196 6.15 6.33 -17.99
N SER A 197 5.29 5.33 -17.84
CA SER A 197 4.30 5.25 -16.76
C SER A 197 4.87 4.47 -15.57
N LEU A 198 5.71 5.14 -14.80
CA LEU A 198 6.54 4.56 -13.74
C LEU A 198 6.44 5.32 -12.41
N ALA A 199 6.95 4.73 -11.33
CA ALA A 199 7.04 5.41 -10.04
C ALA A 199 8.39 6.12 -9.85
N GLU A 200 8.36 7.27 -9.19
CA GLU A 200 9.52 8.10 -8.88
C GLU A 200 9.47 8.53 -7.41
N GLN A 201 10.60 8.45 -6.73
CA GLN A 201 10.74 9.01 -5.39
C GLN A 201 10.88 10.54 -5.50
N VAL A 202 9.92 11.26 -4.93
CA VAL A 202 9.94 12.73 -4.83
C VAL A 202 10.88 13.16 -3.71
N ALA A 203 10.79 12.49 -2.56
CA ALA A 203 11.68 12.70 -1.43
C ALA A 203 11.77 11.42 -0.56
N PRO A 204 12.92 11.11 0.05
CA PRO A 204 13.06 9.98 0.97
C PRO A 204 12.30 10.23 2.27
N GLU A 205 12.08 9.18 3.06
CA GLU A 205 11.41 9.26 4.37
C GLU A 205 12.17 10.15 5.36
N THR A 206 13.49 10.22 5.24
CA THR A 206 14.37 11.10 6.03
C THR A 206 14.21 12.58 5.69
N HIS A 207 13.56 12.93 4.57
CA HIS A 207 13.32 14.32 4.21
C HIS A 207 12.37 14.99 5.20
N TRP A 208 11.26 14.33 5.56
CA TRP A 208 10.24 14.88 6.47
C TRP A 208 9.91 13.88 7.59
N PRO A 209 10.85 13.64 8.52
CA PRO A 209 10.75 12.61 9.53
C PRO A 209 9.69 12.88 10.59
N GLU A 210 9.11 14.08 10.65
CA GLU A 210 8.04 14.47 11.57
C GLU A 210 6.65 14.02 11.09
N ILE A 211 6.47 13.63 9.82
CA ILE A 211 5.17 13.17 9.32
C ILE A 211 4.76 11.86 10.01
N ARG A 212 3.52 11.85 10.49
CA ARG A 212 2.83 10.70 11.10
C ARG A 212 1.56 10.40 10.36
N ALA A 213 1.11 9.15 10.46
CA ALA A 213 -0.18 8.70 10.00
C ALA A 213 -0.88 7.90 11.10
N LEU A 214 -2.12 8.27 11.41
CA LEU A 214 -3.04 7.47 12.21
C LEU A 214 -4.08 6.84 11.29
N ILE A 215 -4.32 5.54 11.43
CA ILE A 215 -5.26 4.80 10.59
C ILE A 215 -6.41 4.33 11.46
N LEU A 216 -7.62 4.79 11.16
CA LEU A 216 -8.85 4.36 11.82
C LEU A 216 -9.52 3.27 10.98
N VAL A 217 -9.47 2.03 11.47
CA VAL A 217 -10.14 0.89 10.85
C VAL A 217 -11.61 0.90 11.25
N VAL A 218 -12.43 1.57 10.45
CA VAL A 218 -13.89 1.64 10.60
C VAL A 218 -14.55 0.30 10.25
N SER A 219 -14.06 -0.35 9.19
CA SER A 219 -14.56 -1.64 8.76
C SER A 219 -13.44 -2.51 8.18
N ASP A 220 -13.51 -3.79 8.49
CA ASP A 220 -12.77 -4.88 7.87
C ASP A 220 -13.70 -5.80 7.06
N ALA A 221 -14.92 -5.35 6.76
CA ALA A 221 -15.82 -6.11 5.89
C ALA A 221 -15.31 -6.09 4.44
N LYS A 222 -15.63 -7.14 3.68
CA LYS A 222 -15.32 -7.17 2.25
C LYS A 222 -16.02 -5.99 1.56
N LYS A 223 -15.28 -5.29 0.69
CA LYS A 223 -15.79 -4.17 -0.10
C LYS A 223 -16.96 -4.62 -0.98
N ASP A 224 -18.03 -3.85 -1.00
CA ASP A 224 -19.17 -4.09 -1.91
C ASP A 224 -18.75 -3.97 -3.37
N THR A 225 -18.02 -2.91 -3.72
CA THR A 225 -17.46 -2.69 -5.06
C THR A 225 -15.93 -2.72 -5.03
N SER A 226 -15.32 -3.67 -5.73
CA SER A 226 -13.86 -3.73 -5.87
C SER A 226 -13.32 -2.48 -6.58
N SER A 227 -12.10 -2.04 -6.23
CA SER A 227 -11.49 -0.86 -6.84
C SER A 227 -11.35 -0.98 -8.37
N THR A 228 -11.06 -2.19 -8.88
CA THR A 228 -10.91 -2.41 -10.33
C THR A 228 -12.23 -2.23 -11.06
N SER A 229 -13.31 -2.86 -10.57
CA SER A 229 -14.63 -2.69 -11.19
C SER A 229 -15.13 -1.28 -11.03
N GLY A 230 -14.99 -0.70 -9.82
CA GLY A 230 -15.47 0.64 -9.52
C GLY A 230 -14.82 1.69 -10.41
N MET A 231 -13.50 1.68 -10.55
CA MET A 231 -12.81 2.69 -11.37
C MET A 231 -13.10 2.54 -12.86
N SER A 232 -13.34 1.32 -13.34
CA SER A 232 -13.77 1.09 -14.72
C SER A 232 -15.17 1.66 -14.96
N THR A 233 -16.12 1.44 -14.04
CA THR A 233 -17.47 2.02 -14.13
C THR A 233 -17.42 3.56 -14.05
N SER A 234 -16.59 4.13 -13.18
CA SER A 234 -16.41 5.58 -13.10
C SER A 234 -15.87 6.15 -14.40
N VAL A 235 -14.86 5.53 -15.03
CA VAL A 235 -14.37 5.95 -16.35
C VAL A 235 -15.48 5.92 -17.41
N ALA A 236 -16.36 4.92 -17.35
CA ALA A 236 -17.43 4.76 -18.32
C ALA A 236 -18.61 5.71 -18.12
N THR A 237 -18.86 6.19 -16.90
CA THR A 237 -20.15 6.84 -16.55
C THR A 237 -20.05 8.17 -15.81
N SER A 238 -18.95 8.46 -15.10
CA SER A 238 -18.78 9.73 -14.39
C SER A 238 -18.32 10.82 -15.35
N LEU A 239 -19.17 11.84 -15.54
CA LEU A 239 -18.84 13.02 -16.34
C LEU A 239 -17.79 13.91 -15.64
N LEU A 240 -17.76 13.88 -14.31
CA LEU A 240 -16.80 14.66 -13.51
C LEU A 240 -15.38 14.07 -13.54
N LEU A 241 -15.24 12.74 -13.70
CA LEU A 241 -13.94 12.07 -13.65
C LEU A 241 -12.99 12.55 -14.76
N ALA A 242 -13.50 12.74 -15.98
CA ALA A 242 -12.70 13.24 -17.11
C ALA A 242 -12.13 14.64 -16.83
N HIS A 243 -12.94 15.54 -16.28
CA HIS A 243 -12.50 16.88 -15.90
C HIS A 243 -11.48 16.83 -14.74
N ARG A 244 -11.73 16.00 -13.72
CA ARG A 244 -10.79 15.77 -12.62
C ARG A 244 -9.41 15.36 -13.14
N ALA A 245 -9.36 14.33 -13.97
CA ALA A 245 -8.10 13.77 -14.47
C ALA A 245 -7.31 14.77 -15.32
N LYS A 246 -7.99 15.54 -16.16
CA LYS A 246 -7.36 16.47 -17.11
C LYS A 246 -6.99 17.81 -16.50
N GLU A 247 -7.87 18.42 -15.71
CA GLU A 247 -7.78 19.85 -15.35
C GLU A 247 -7.43 20.10 -13.88
N VAL A 248 -7.69 19.12 -12.99
CA VAL A 248 -7.52 19.26 -11.54
C VAL A 248 -6.26 18.55 -11.05
N VAL A 249 -6.12 17.26 -11.37
CA VAL A 249 -5.03 16.44 -10.84
C VAL A 249 -3.64 16.96 -11.22
N PRO A 250 -3.35 17.40 -12.46
CA PRO A 250 -2.02 17.90 -12.81
C PRO A 250 -1.54 19.06 -11.92
N LYS A 251 -2.44 19.99 -11.58
CA LYS A 251 -2.13 21.12 -10.68
C LYS A 251 -1.86 20.63 -9.25
N ARG A 252 -2.71 19.74 -8.74
CA ARG A 252 -2.53 19.16 -7.39
C ARG A 252 -1.24 18.37 -7.26
N MET A 253 -0.82 17.65 -8.31
CA MET A 253 0.47 16.95 -8.33
C MET A 253 1.63 17.93 -8.15
N GLU A 254 1.64 19.04 -8.91
CA GLU A 254 2.68 20.06 -8.78
C GLU A 254 2.67 20.72 -7.39
N GLU A 255 1.49 21.10 -6.89
CA GLU A 255 1.34 21.78 -5.61
C GLU A 255 1.73 20.88 -4.42
N ILE A 256 1.34 19.60 -4.43
CA ILE A 256 1.64 18.68 -3.33
C ILE A 256 3.11 18.29 -3.28
N GLU A 257 3.76 18.12 -4.44
CA GLU A 257 5.20 17.85 -4.50
C GLU A 257 6.00 19.05 -3.98
N LYS A 258 5.59 20.28 -4.32
CA LYS A 258 6.17 21.51 -3.73
C LYS A 258 5.96 21.55 -2.22
N ALA A 259 4.76 21.22 -1.74
CA ALA A 259 4.47 21.20 -0.31
C ALA A 259 5.34 20.18 0.45
N TRP A 260 5.56 18.98 -0.11
CA TRP A 260 6.48 18.00 0.45
C TRP A 260 7.92 18.49 0.51
N LEU A 261 8.43 19.06 -0.58
CA LEU A 261 9.81 19.57 -0.62
C LEU A 261 10.02 20.73 0.38
N ALA A 262 9.01 21.58 0.56
CA ALA A 262 9.04 22.70 1.49
C ALA A 262 8.66 22.34 2.94
N LYS A 263 8.23 21.10 3.22
CA LYS A 263 7.64 20.68 4.49
C LYS A 263 6.44 21.55 4.92
N ASP A 264 5.67 22.04 3.95
CA ASP A 264 4.48 22.85 4.18
C ASP A 264 3.27 21.94 4.47
N PHE A 265 3.04 21.68 5.76
CA PHE A 265 1.94 20.83 6.19
C PHE A 265 0.58 21.41 5.83
N SER A 266 0.40 22.73 5.83
CA SER A 266 -0.90 23.34 5.54
C SER A 266 -1.32 23.09 4.09
N SER A 267 -0.42 23.32 3.14
CA SER A 267 -0.69 23.05 1.72
C SER A 267 -0.88 21.55 1.48
N PHE A 268 -0.02 20.71 2.07
CA PHE A 268 -0.16 19.25 2.00
C PHE A 268 -1.52 18.77 2.54
N ALA A 269 -1.95 19.27 3.70
CA ALA A 269 -3.19 18.89 4.35
C ALA A 269 -4.41 19.25 3.49
N LYS A 270 -4.48 20.50 3.01
CA LYS A 270 -5.57 20.99 2.18
C LYS A 270 -5.72 20.19 0.89
N ILE A 271 -4.61 19.92 0.19
CA ILE A 271 -4.63 19.16 -1.06
C ILE A 271 -5.06 17.71 -0.81
N THR A 272 -4.52 17.07 0.23
CA THR A 272 -4.84 15.68 0.59
C THR A 272 -6.32 15.50 0.90
N MET A 273 -6.91 16.39 1.72
CA MET A 273 -8.33 16.36 2.06
C MET A 273 -9.22 16.66 0.84
N ALA A 274 -8.86 17.67 0.04
CA ALA A 274 -9.63 18.07 -1.13
C ALA A 274 -9.60 16.99 -2.23
N ASP A 275 -8.48 16.29 -2.41
CA ASP A 275 -8.36 15.23 -3.41
C ASP A 275 -9.07 13.95 -2.98
N SER A 276 -9.01 13.60 -1.69
CA SER A 276 -9.83 12.54 -1.10
C SER A 276 -11.32 12.80 -1.35
N ASN A 277 -11.81 14.00 -1.01
CA ASN A 277 -13.21 14.37 -1.21
C ASN A 277 -13.62 14.27 -2.69
N GLN A 278 -12.80 14.78 -3.61
CA GLN A 278 -13.14 14.79 -5.03
C GLN A 278 -13.08 13.39 -5.66
N PHE A 279 -12.17 12.52 -5.21
CA PHE A 279 -12.20 11.10 -5.57
C PHE A 279 -13.55 10.46 -5.22
N HIS A 280 -14.01 10.62 -3.98
CA HIS A 280 -15.32 10.09 -3.56
C HIS A 280 -16.49 10.80 -4.26
N ALA A 281 -16.36 12.07 -4.64
CA ALA A 281 -17.35 12.75 -5.47
C ALA A 281 -17.47 12.14 -6.87
N THR A 282 -16.36 11.74 -7.50
CA THR A 282 -16.42 11.00 -8.78
C THR A 282 -17.00 9.59 -8.63
N CYS A 283 -16.83 8.96 -7.46
CA CYS A 283 -17.49 7.70 -7.13
C CYS A 283 -19.02 7.89 -7.01
N LEU A 284 -19.46 8.99 -6.40
CA LEU A 284 -20.87 9.36 -6.28
C LEU A 284 -21.50 9.72 -7.65
N ASP A 285 -20.72 10.33 -8.55
CA ASP A 285 -21.13 10.68 -9.92
C ASP A 285 -21.15 9.48 -10.89
N THR A 286 -20.62 8.34 -10.47
CA THR A 286 -20.67 7.08 -11.24
C THR A 286 -22.11 6.55 -11.29
N TYR A 287 -22.48 5.82 -12.35
CA TYR A 287 -23.79 5.15 -12.42
C TYR A 287 -23.66 3.62 -12.59
N PRO A 288 -24.20 2.80 -11.66
CA PRO A 288 -24.79 3.21 -10.37
C PRO A 288 -23.75 3.84 -9.42
N PRO A 289 -24.18 4.68 -8.46
CA PRO A 289 -23.28 5.38 -7.56
C PRO A 289 -22.49 4.42 -6.68
N ILE A 290 -21.23 4.76 -6.43
CA ILE A 290 -20.33 4.00 -5.58
C ILE A 290 -20.16 4.73 -4.25
N PHE A 291 -20.51 4.07 -3.15
CA PHE A 291 -20.34 4.58 -1.79
C PHE A 291 -19.25 3.81 -1.07
N TYR A 292 -18.12 4.47 -0.80
CA TYR A 292 -17.04 3.91 0.00
C TYR A 292 -17.02 4.47 1.43
N MET A 293 -17.21 5.79 1.57
CA MET A 293 -17.34 6.43 2.87
C MET A 293 -18.70 6.15 3.48
N ASN A 294 -18.72 5.86 4.78
CA ASN A 294 -19.95 5.72 5.56
C ASN A 294 -20.10 6.91 6.53
N ASP A 295 -21.06 6.83 7.43
CA ASP A 295 -21.31 7.92 8.38
C ASP A 295 -20.19 8.07 9.43
N VAL A 296 -19.39 7.03 9.68
CA VAL A 296 -18.22 7.14 10.58
C VAL A 296 -17.14 7.94 9.86
N SER A 297 -16.89 7.64 8.58
CA SER A 297 -15.97 8.41 7.73
C SER A 297 -16.34 9.91 7.72
N LYS A 298 -17.63 10.24 7.54
CA LYS A 298 -18.13 11.62 7.56
C LYS A 298 -17.96 12.28 8.93
N SER A 299 -18.15 11.53 10.02
CA SER A 299 -17.92 12.03 11.38
C SER A 299 -16.45 12.38 11.62
N VAL A 300 -15.52 11.51 11.22
CA VAL A 300 -14.08 11.78 11.27
C VAL A 300 -13.71 13.05 10.49
N ILE A 301 -14.27 13.24 9.29
CA ILE A 301 -14.07 14.48 8.51
C ILE A 301 -14.46 15.72 9.32
N ARG A 302 -15.62 15.71 9.96
CA ARG A 302 -16.11 16.85 10.74
C ARG A 302 -15.24 17.12 11.97
N ILE A 303 -14.79 16.07 12.67
CA ILE A 303 -13.89 16.20 13.82
C ILE A 303 -12.56 16.82 13.41
N VAL A 304 -11.96 16.38 12.29
CA VAL A 304 -10.70 16.94 11.78
C VAL A 304 -10.84 18.43 11.41
N HIS A 305 -11.93 18.80 10.74
CA HIS A 305 -12.19 20.23 10.43
C HIS A 305 -12.40 21.06 11.70
N ALA A 306 -13.12 20.54 12.70
CA ALA A 306 -13.30 21.21 13.99
C ALA A 306 -11.96 21.38 14.74
N TYR A 307 -11.10 20.36 14.70
CA TYR A 307 -9.77 20.38 15.30
C TYR A 307 -8.87 21.45 14.66
N ASN A 308 -8.77 21.46 13.34
CA ASN A 308 -7.95 22.47 12.63
C ASN A 308 -8.51 23.89 12.84
N ALA A 309 -9.83 24.06 12.82
CA ALA A 309 -10.47 25.36 13.07
C ALA A 309 -10.23 25.87 14.50
N TRP A 310 -10.34 25.00 15.50
CA TRP A 310 -10.02 25.33 16.89
C TRP A 310 -8.54 25.71 17.07
N ALA A 311 -7.64 24.98 16.43
CA ALA A 311 -6.20 25.25 16.47
C ALA A 311 -5.80 26.55 15.74
N GLY A 312 -6.63 27.03 14.80
CA GLY A 312 -6.33 28.16 13.93
C GLY A 312 -5.32 27.85 12.82
N GLU A 313 -4.93 26.59 12.65
CA GLU A 313 -4.00 26.10 11.64
C GLU A 313 -4.32 24.64 11.26
N GLU A 314 -3.82 24.19 10.12
CA GLU A 314 -3.98 22.78 9.74
C GLU A 314 -3.01 21.92 10.55
N ARG A 315 -3.53 21.11 11.46
CA ARG A 315 -2.74 20.17 12.27
C ARG A 315 -2.96 18.71 11.89
N ALA A 316 -4.13 18.39 11.32
CA ALA A 316 -4.44 17.07 10.80
C ALA A 316 -5.04 17.14 9.39
N ALA A 317 -4.83 16.07 8.61
CA ALA A 317 -5.37 15.91 7.26
C ALA A 317 -5.93 14.51 7.09
N TYR A 318 -7.21 14.39 6.76
CA TYR A 318 -7.80 13.09 6.47
C TYR A 318 -7.64 12.71 4.99
N THR A 319 -7.62 11.41 4.73
CA THR A 319 -7.78 10.84 3.40
C THR A 319 -8.44 9.47 3.48
N PHE A 320 -9.22 9.13 2.47
CA PHE A 320 -9.97 7.88 2.38
C PHE A 320 -9.72 7.25 1.02
N ASP A 321 -9.36 5.96 1.00
CA ASP A 321 -9.26 5.17 -0.22
C ASP A 321 -10.61 4.52 -0.55
N ALA A 322 -10.62 3.42 -1.33
CA ALA A 322 -11.82 2.67 -1.68
C ALA A 322 -12.36 1.86 -0.48
N GLY A 323 -12.83 2.54 0.56
CA GLY A 323 -13.44 2.00 1.77
C GLY A 323 -13.68 3.08 2.83
N PRO A 324 -14.29 2.73 3.98
CA PRO A 324 -14.65 3.72 5.00
C PRO A 324 -13.51 4.09 5.96
N ASN A 325 -12.37 3.40 5.87
CA ASN A 325 -11.24 3.58 6.80
C ASN A 325 -10.56 4.92 6.55
N ALA A 326 -10.34 5.66 7.64
CA ALA A 326 -9.70 6.97 7.59
C ALA A 326 -8.20 6.83 7.79
N VAL A 327 -7.41 7.55 7.01
CA VAL A 327 -6.01 7.81 7.32
C VAL A 327 -5.88 9.29 7.64
N LEU A 328 -5.32 9.60 8.80
CA LEU A 328 -5.09 10.95 9.30
C LEU A 328 -3.59 11.22 9.28
N TYR A 329 -3.14 12.09 8.40
CA TYR A 329 -1.79 12.63 8.49
C TYR A 329 -1.74 13.76 9.50
N THR A 330 -0.64 13.83 10.24
CA THR A 330 -0.33 14.87 11.23
C THR A 330 1.19 15.00 11.37
N LEU A 331 1.65 16.04 12.05
CA LEU A 331 3.04 16.11 12.51
C LEU A 331 3.18 15.48 13.89
N ASP A 332 4.40 15.03 14.21
CA ASP A 332 4.75 14.30 15.43
C ASP A 332 4.32 15.03 16.71
N ASN A 333 4.52 16.35 16.76
CA ASN A 333 4.16 17.21 17.88
C ASN A 333 2.64 17.26 18.16
N TYR A 334 1.80 16.94 17.19
CA TYR A 334 0.34 16.88 17.35
C TYR A 334 -0.20 15.45 17.38
N ALA A 335 0.64 14.44 17.13
CA ALA A 335 0.17 13.07 16.94
C ALA A 335 -0.53 12.49 18.17
N VAL A 336 -0.02 12.78 19.37
CA VAL A 336 -0.63 12.34 20.64
C VAL A 336 -1.98 13.04 20.85
N GLU A 337 -2.09 14.34 20.58
CA GLU A 337 -3.34 15.11 20.70
C GLU A 337 -4.40 14.59 19.72
N VAL A 338 -4.03 14.35 18.46
CA VAL A 338 -4.92 13.76 17.44
C VAL A 338 -5.35 12.34 17.84
N GLY A 339 -4.41 11.52 18.33
CA GLY A 339 -4.70 10.17 18.82
C GLY A 339 -5.67 10.17 20.01
N ALA A 340 -5.45 11.06 20.98
CA ALA A 340 -6.33 11.23 22.13
C ALA A 340 -7.72 11.72 21.72
N LEU A 341 -7.80 12.67 20.79
CA LEU A 341 -9.06 13.16 20.25
C LEU A 341 -9.86 12.03 19.58
N MET A 342 -9.19 11.22 18.74
CA MET A 342 -9.84 10.07 18.11
C MET A 342 -10.22 8.99 19.12
N LEU A 343 -9.42 8.75 20.16
CA LEU A 343 -9.74 7.79 21.22
C LEU A 343 -10.93 8.26 22.07
N HIS A 344 -11.05 9.55 22.33
CA HIS A 344 -12.18 10.13 23.05
C HIS A 344 -13.50 9.92 22.32
N PHE A 345 -13.53 10.20 21.00
CA PHE A 345 -14.72 10.03 20.19
C PHE A 345 -14.98 8.56 19.81
N TYR A 346 -13.94 7.77 19.56
CA TYR A 346 -14.05 6.37 19.18
C TYR A 346 -13.33 5.48 20.21
N PRO A 347 -13.92 5.30 21.42
CA PRO A 347 -13.35 4.40 22.41
C PRO A 347 -13.41 2.96 21.89
N GLY A 348 -12.31 2.24 22.01
CA GLY A 348 -12.29 0.80 21.74
C GLY A 348 -12.84 0.01 22.92
N ASP A 349 -13.21 -1.25 22.67
CA ASP A 349 -13.41 -2.21 23.76
C ASP A 349 -12.09 -2.35 24.53
N ALA A 350 -12.16 -2.35 25.86
CA ALA A 350 -11.04 -2.16 26.81
C ALA A 350 -9.94 -3.26 26.83
N GLY A 351 -9.74 -3.99 25.73
CA GLY A 351 -8.68 -4.98 25.55
C GLY A 351 -7.31 -4.39 25.15
N SER A 352 -6.26 -5.18 25.35
CA SER A 352 -4.93 -4.91 24.79
C SER A 352 -4.96 -5.02 23.26
N GLY A 353 -4.59 -3.96 22.54
CA GLY A 353 -4.38 -4.00 21.08
C GLY A 353 -5.33 -3.14 20.23
N TYR A 354 -6.24 -2.37 20.83
CA TYR A 354 -7.08 -1.42 20.07
C TYR A 354 -6.26 -0.33 19.36
N VAL A 355 -5.23 0.19 20.03
CA VAL A 355 -4.23 1.07 19.43
C VAL A 355 -2.95 0.27 19.23
N SER A 356 -2.50 0.13 17.99
CA SER A 356 -1.24 -0.50 17.62
C SER A 356 -0.25 0.57 17.19
N ALA A 357 0.89 0.64 17.85
CA ALA A 357 1.90 1.67 17.63
C ALA A 357 3.30 1.07 17.85
N GLY A 358 3.82 0.33 16.86
CA GLY A 358 4.93 -0.62 16.98
C GLY A 358 6.05 -0.20 17.93
N GLY A 359 6.07 -0.76 19.14
CA GLY A 359 7.15 -0.57 20.12
C GLY A 359 7.32 0.84 20.70
N THR A 360 6.31 1.72 20.59
CA THR A 360 6.35 3.10 21.10
C THR A 360 5.51 3.27 22.38
N ASP A 361 5.83 4.29 23.17
CA ASP A 361 5.04 4.76 24.32
C ASP A 361 3.81 5.61 23.90
N PHE A 362 3.47 5.58 22.61
CA PHE A 362 2.39 6.39 22.03
C PHE A 362 1.03 6.03 22.65
N VAL A 363 0.79 4.74 22.93
CA VAL A 363 -0.49 4.27 23.47
C VAL A 363 -0.72 4.82 24.87
N GLU A 364 0.31 4.77 25.72
CA GLU A 364 0.29 5.33 27.07
C GLU A 364 0.09 6.85 27.02
N LYS A 365 0.89 7.55 26.19
CA LYS A 365 0.77 9.00 26.01
C LYS A 365 -0.63 9.43 25.57
N VAL A 366 -1.23 8.71 24.61
CA VAL A 366 -2.60 9.00 24.14
C VAL A 366 -3.64 8.83 25.25
N LYS A 367 -3.50 7.81 26.10
CA LYS A 367 -4.41 7.57 27.24
C LYS A 367 -4.27 8.60 28.35
N GLU A 368 -3.06 9.11 28.57
CA GLU A 368 -2.75 10.10 29.62
C GLU A 368 -2.94 11.55 29.15
N PHE A 369 -3.06 11.77 27.85
CA PHE A 369 -3.20 13.12 27.29
C PHE A 369 -4.53 13.76 27.71
N THR A 370 -4.44 14.95 28.31
CA THR A 370 -5.61 15.74 28.68
C THR A 370 -5.99 16.68 27.53
N LEU A 371 -7.12 16.41 26.89
CA LEU A 371 -7.66 17.25 25.82
C LEU A 371 -8.22 18.57 26.38
N ASP A 372 -8.04 19.66 25.63
CA ASP A 372 -8.64 20.95 25.97
C ASP A 372 -10.17 20.88 25.91
N ALA A 373 -10.84 21.39 26.94
CA ALA A 373 -12.29 21.36 27.03
C ALA A 373 -12.99 22.12 25.88
N SER A 374 -12.39 23.22 25.42
CA SER A 374 -12.91 24.01 24.30
C SER A 374 -12.75 23.28 22.95
N LEU A 375 -11.71 22.44 22.81
CA LEU A 375 -11.57 21.54 21.66
C LEU A 375 -12.68 20.48 21.67
N LEU A 376 -12.91 19.84 22.81
CA LEU A 376 -13.96 18.84 22.96
C LEU A 376 -15.34 19.43 22.64
N GLU A 377 -15.61 20.64 23.13
CA GLU A 377 -16.85 21.35 22.81
C GLU A 377 -16.98 21.63 21.31
N ALA A 378 -15.91 22.11 20.67
CA ALA A 378 -15.89 22.38 19.23
C ALA A 378 -16.13 21.10 18.39
N ALA A 379 -15.47 20.00 18.73
CA ALA A 379 -15.58 18.72 18.02
C ALA A 379 -16.90 17.98 18.29
N SER A 380 -17.52 18.18 19.46
CA SER A 380 -18.81 17.54 19.80
C SER A 380 -19.99 18.11 19.01
N ARG A 381 -19.89 19.34 18.51
CA ARG A 381 -20.93 19.99 17.68
C ARG A 381 -21.08 19.35 16.28
N THR A 382 -20.31 18.33 15.97
CA THR A 382 -20.27 17.67 14.66
C THR A 382 -21.46 16.73 14.40
N GLY A 383 -22.38 16.57 15.37
CA GLY A 383 -23.76 16.11 15.15
C GLY A 383 -23.95 14.59 15.02
N ARG A 384 -22.90 13.79 15.26
CA ARG A 384 -23.01 12.35 15.49
C ARG A 384 -22.35 12.03 16.82
N GLU A 385 -23.06 11.33 17.69
CA GLU A 385 -22.45 10.66 18.85
C GLU A 385 -21.77 9.38 18.34
N PRO A 386 -20.44 9.28 18.41
CA PRO A 386 -19.75 8.07 18.01
C PRO A 386 -19.84 7.02 19.12
N ASN A 387 -19.93 5.74 18.73
CA ASN A 387 -20.13 4.62 19.64
C ASN A 387 -18.87 3.75 19.74
N ALA A 388 -18.74 3.03 20.86
CA ALA A 388 -17.73 1.98 20.98
C ALA A 388 -17.92 0.95 19.85
N GLY A 389 -16.82 0.59 19.19
CA GLY A 389 -16.81 -0.34 18.05
C GLY A 389 -17.07 0.26 16.67
N ASP A 390 -17.43 1.56 16.56
CA ASP A 390 -17.51 2.26 15.26
C ASP A 390 -16.16 2.30 14.53
N VAL A 391 -15.07 2.34 15.32
CA VAL A 391 -13.70 2.07 14.88
C VAL A 391 -13.25 0.80 15.60
N LYS A 392 -12.76 -0.17 14.85
CA LYS A 392 -12.31 -1.48 15.35
C LYS A 392 -10.88 -1.45 15.86
N MET A 393 -10.05 -0.63 15.23
CA MET A 393 -8.62 -0.53 15.54
C MET A 393 -8.05 0.79 15.06
N MET A 394 -7.06 1.29 15.78
CA MET A 394 -6.24 2.44 15.41
C MET A 394 -4.79 2.00 15.21
N TYR A 395 -4.19 2.31 14.06
CA TYR A 395 -2.74 2.16 13.87
C TYR A 395 -2.08 3.53 13.92
N TYR A 396 -0.95 3.64 14.60
CA TYR A 396 -0.04 4.77 14.52
C TYR A 396 1.23 4.33 13.80
N THR A 397 1.64 5.11 12.81
CA THR A 397 2.83 4.87 11.99
C THR A 397 3.42 6.20 11.51
N LYS A 398 4.53 6.13 10.79
CA LYS A 398 5.23 7.25 10.16
C LYS A 398 5.54 6.95 8.69
N SER A 399 6.20 7.90 8.02
CA SER A 399 6.81 7.70 6.71
C SER A 399 7.94 6.66 6.80
N GLY A 400 7.99 5.73 5.84
CA GLY A 400 8.86 4.55 5.88
C GLY A 400 9.74 4.37 4.64
N THR A 401 10.69 3.45 4.75
CA THR A 401 11.59 3.06 3.65
C THR A 401 10.90 2.13 2.63
N GLY A 402 11.51 1.99 1.45
CA GLY A 402 11.07 1.04 0.40
C GLY A 402 11.33 -0.44 0.78
N PRO A 403 11.08 -1.39 -0.13
CA PRO A 403 11.18 -2.82 0.13
C PRO A 403 12.55 -3.26 0.69
N GLN A 404 12.54 -4.26 1.58
CA GLN A 404 13.72 -4.74 2.29
C GLN A 404 13.89 -6.25 2.11
N VAL A 405 15.15 -6.71 2.00
CA VAL A 405 15.48 -8.14 2.08
C VAL A 405 15.48 -8.55 3.54
N LEU A 406 14.82 -9.66 3.86
CA LEU A 406 14.69 -10.19 5.21
C LEU A 406 15.69 -11.32 5.46
N ALA A 407 15.86 -11.68 6.73
CA ALA A 407 16.73 -12.78 7.12
C ALA A 407 16.17 -14.12 6.61
N LYS A 408 17.03 -15.14 6.43
CA LYS A 408 16.61 -16.45 5.92
C LYS A 408 15.63 -17.15 6.85
N GLU A 409 15.72 -16.86 8.13
CA GLU A 409 14.88 -17.41 9.20
C GLU A 409 13.44 -16.87 9.14
N GLU A 410 13.21 -15.74 8.47
CA GLU A 410 11.86 -15.19 8.21
C GLU A 410 11.18 -15.85 7.00
N ALA A 411 11.83 -16.82 6.33
CA ALA A 411 11.26 -17.48 5.18
C ALA A 411 10.01 -18.30 5.54
N ILE A 412 8.98 -18.12 4.71
CA ILE A 412 7.69 -18.81 4.83
C ILE A 412 7.48 -19.87 3.73
N ILE A 413 8.59 -20.30 3.13
CA ILE A 413 8.69 -21.49 2.30
C ILE A 413 9.82 -22.34 2.90
N ASP A 414 9.55 -23.62 3.09
CA ASP A 414 10.54 -24.56 3.58
C ASP A 414 11.65 -24.77 2.53
N ALA A 415 12.91 -24.55 2.93
CA ALA A 415 14.05 -24.57 2.01
C ALA A 415 14.41 -25.96 1.49
N VAL A 416 13.80 -27.03 2.00
CA VAL A 416 14.06 -28.42 1.60
C VAL A 416 12.96 -28.96 0.70
N THR A 417 11.70 -28.68 1.05
CA THR A 417 10.50 -29.20 0.38
C THR A 417 9.88 -28.20 -0.60
N GLY A 418 10.22 -26.92 -0.46
CA GLY A 418 9.64 -25.83 -1.26
C GLY A 418 8.16 -25.59 -0.96
N LEU A 419 7.64 -26.09 0.17
CA LEU A 419 6.22 -25.95 0.53
C LEU A 419 5.99 -24.73 1.42
N ASN A 420 4.80 -24.14 1.31
CA ASN A 420 4.38 -23.05 2.18
C ASN A 420 4.38 -23.49 3.65
N THR A 421 5.06 -22.73 4.50
CA THR A 421 5.10 -22.93 5.96
C THR A 421 4.30 -21.87 6.71
N TYR A 422 3.79 -20.83 6.02
CA TYR A 422 2.96 -19.83 6.66
C TYR A 422 1.70 -20.45 7.23
N GLN A 423 1.54 -20.32 8.54
CA GLN A 423 0.32 -20.63 9.27
C GLN A 423 -0.25 -19.32 9.78
N LYS A 424 -1.53 -19.08 9.49
CA LYS A 424 -2.24 -17.91 10.03
C LYS A 424 -2.39 -18.10 11.54
N ALA A 425 -1.80 -17.19 12.31
CA ALA A 425 -1.93 -17.15 13.76
C ALA A 425 -3.38 -16.89 14.20
#